data_AF-A0A536PQJ3-F1
#
_entry.id   AF-A0A536PQJ3-F1
#
_cell.length_a   1.000
_cell.length_b   1.000
_cell.length_c   1.000
_cell.angle_alpha   90.00
_cell.angle_beta   90.00
_cell.angle_gamma   90.00
#
_symmetry.space_group_name_H-M   'P 1'
#
loop_
_entity.id
_entity.type
_entity.pdbx_description
1 polymer ?
#
loop_
_entity_poly.entity_id
_entity_poly.type
_entity_poly.pdbx_seq_one_letter_code
_entity_poly.pdbx_strand_id
1 'polypeptide(L)'
;MRKVAPALVLACALVACGTSPGAAPTSPLPAETVAPAAVPVATPVPTPEPAPAPRARHVFVIVMENRAPAEALEGRYIASLAREYAIATSYFAISRPSLPNYLALTAGDTFGIRDDAYHALAKGGLGTQLTAAGLTWRAYMEGMTKGCFDSPYPYALKHNPFAYYGGGCPDNVVPLSALAADLAGATPRFVWITPDMCHDGHDCAVADADAWLSRVVPEITASRAWRDDGVLFITWDESDARNQVPLIVVAPTLVRHSSDRRYDHYSLLATVQDVLGVPRLGQATGVEPLADLVTGLAVAGR
;
A
#
# COMPACT_ATOMS: atom_id res chain seq x y z
N MET A 1 15.83 1.05 65.10
CA MET A 1 16.95 2.01 64.97
C MET A 1 16.44 3.20 64.15
N ARG A 2 16.73 4.40 64.64
CA ARG A 2 16.02 5.66 64.36
C ARG A 2 16.78 6.51 63.33
N LYS A 3 16.01 7.17 62.43
CA LYS A 3 16.31 8.42 61.70
C LYS A 3 17.44 8.30 60.64
N VAL A 4 17.55 9.09 59.56
CA VAL A 4 17.35 10.53 59.36
C VAL A 4 17.21 10.81 57.84
N ALA A 5 16.30 11.73 57.48
CA ALA A 5 16.48 12.75 56.42
C ALA A 5 16.19 14.12 57.10
N PRO A 6 16.39 15.33 56.52
CA PRO A 6 17.02 15.75 55.25
C PRO A 6 17.95 17.01 55.44
N ALA A 7 18.20 17.74 54.33
CA ALA A 7 18.52 19.19 54.20
C ALA A 7 20.00 19.63 54.04
N LEU A 8 20.25 20.35 52.93
CA LEU A 8 21.38 21.26 52.70
C LEU A 8 20.85 22.41 51.81
N VAL A 9 20.40 23.51 52.38
CA VAL A 9 21.09 24.80 52.66
C VAL A 9 21.49 25.60 51.41
N LEU A 10 20.79 26.72 51.27
CA LEU A 10 20.97 27.87 50.38
C LEU A 10 22.06 28.81 50.95
N ALA A 11 22.92 29.39 50.11
CA ALA A 11 23.81 30.48 50.53
C ALA A 11 23.98 31.54 49.41
N CYS A 12 23.52 32.76 49.72
CA CYS A 12 23.83 34.02 49.04
C CYS A 12 25.09 34.68 49.64
N ALA A 13 25.89 35.35 48.82
CA ALA A 13 26.79 36.46 49.18
C ALA A 13 27.25 37.13 47.86
N LEU A 14 26.88 38.36 47.52
CA LEU A 14 27.23 39.69 48.07
C LEU A 14 28.20 40.43 47.13
N VAL A 15 27.82 41.67 46.91
CA VAL A 15 28.38 42.71 46.03
C VAL A 15 29.70 43.25 46.58
N ALA A 16 30.62 43.66 45.69
CA ALA A 16 31.65 44.63 46.01
C ALA A 16 31.79 45.67 44.88
N CYS A 17 31.52 46.93 45.23
CA CYS A 17 31.75 48.12 44.43
C CYS A 17 33.24 48.48 44.42
N GLY A 18 33.75 48.90 43.26
CA GLY A 18 35.03 49.62 43.13
C GLY A 18 34.80 50.93 42.38
N THR A 19 35.21 52.05 42.96
CA THR A 19 35.08 53.41 42.43
C THR A 19 36.43 54.00 42.03
N SER A 20 36.35 54.95 41.08
CA SER A 20 37.23 56.11 40.82
C SER A 20 38.16 56.03 39.59
N PRO A 21 38.62 57.16 39.01
CA PRO A 21 38.11 58.54 39.02
C PRO A 21 37.91 59.12 37.60
N GLY A 22 37.25 60.28 37.54
CA GLY A 22 36.85 60.97 36.30
C GLY A 22 37.98 61.62 35.50
N ALA A 23 37.72 61.78 34.20
CA ALA A 23 38.46 62.62 33.27
C ALA A 23 37.49 63.56 32.52
N ALA A 24 37.97 64.76 32.24
CA ALA A 24 37.26 65.96 31.79
C ALA A 24 36.59 65.83 30.41
N PRO A 25 35.59 66.68 30.09
CA PRO A 25 34.87 66.62 28.82
C PRO A 25 35.70 67.22 27.67
N THR A 26 35.98 66.41 26.65
CA THR A 26 36.46 66.88 25.35
C THR A 26 35.27 67.21 24.46
N SER A 27 35.27 68.42 23.90
CA SER A 27 34.27 68.87 22.93
C SER A 27 34.27 67.98 21.67
N PRO A 28 33.13 67.49 21.18
CA PRO A 28 33.09 66.78 19.91
C PRO A 28 33.18 67.77 18.73
N LEU A 29 34.02 67.43 17.76
CA LEU A 29 34.03 68.04 16.42
C LEU A 29 32.69 67.76 15.70
N PRO A 30 32.24 68.61 14.76
CA PRO A 30 31.03 68.37 13.99
C PRO A 30 31.18 67.09 13.16
N ALA A 31 30.27 66.12 13.36
CA ALA A 31 30.18 64.94 12.52
C ALA A 31 29.52 65.31 11.18
N GLU A 32 30.25 65.19 10.08
CA GLU A 32 29.64 65.19 8.75
C GLU A 32 28.69 63.99 8.63
N THR A 33 27.42 64.27 8.39
CA THR A 33 26.39 63.24 8.18
C THR A 33 26.52 62.72 6.76
N VAL A 34 27.22 61.59 6.59
CA VAL A 34 27.20 60.84 5.32
C VAL A 34 25.89 60.06 5.27
N ALA A 35 25.05 60.34 4.30
CA ALA A 35 23.81 59.61 4.05
C ALA A 35 24.13 58.12 3.74
N PRO A 36 23.43 57.14 4.33
CA PRO A 36 23.67 55.74 4.03
C PRO A 36 23.24 55.43 2.60
N ALA A 37 24.16 54.88 1.79
CA ALA A 37 23.84 54.32 0.49
C ALA A 37 22.89 53.12 0.66
N ALA A 38 21.80 53.10 -0.12
CA ALA A 38 20.85 52.00 -0.12
C ALA A 38 21.52 50.71 -0.60
N VAL A 39 21.48 49.66 0.22
CA VAL A 39 21.97 48.32 -0.14
C VAL A 39 20.95 47.70 -1.11
N PRO A 40 21.34 47.24 -2.32
CA PRO A 40 20.42 46.55 -3.20
C PRO A 40 19.96 45.24 -2.54
N VAL A 41 18.66 45.12 -2.32
CA VAL A 41 18.03 43.88 -1.84
C VAL A 41 18.14 42.84 -2.95
N ALA A 42 18.86 41.75 -2.69
CA ALA A 42 18.95 40.63 -3.61
C ALA A 42 17.55 39.99 -3.77
N THR A 43 17.04 39.95 -5.00
CA THR A 43 15.86 39.16 -5.34
C THR A 43 16.14 37.68 -5.07
N PRO A 44 15.29 36.96 -4.31
CA PRO A 44 15.46 35.54 -4.09
C PRO A 44 15.34 34.80 -5.43
N VAL A 45 16.37 34.03 -5.77
CA VAL A 45 16.31 33.09 -6.88
C VAL A 45 15.31 32.00 -6.50
N PRO A 46 14.27 31.71 -7.31
CA PRO A 46 13.36 30.62 -7.00
C PRO A 46 14.14 29.31 -6.99
N THR A 47 14.17 28.65 -5.84
CA THR A 47 14.65 27.27 -5.71
C THR A 47 13.81 26.40 -6.64
N PRO A 48 14.40 25.60 -7.56
CA PRO A 48 13.62 24.69 -8.38
C PRO A 48 12.88 23.72 -7.46
N GLU A 49 11.55 23.71 -7.56
CA GLU A 49 10.70 22.74 -6.90
C GLU A 49 11.09 21.34 -7.39
N PRO A 50 11.30 20.35 -6.49
CA PRO A 50 11.59 19.00 -6.91
C PRO A 50 10.46 18.51 -7.82
N ALA A 51 10.79 18.05 -9.03
CA ALA A 51 9.80 17.41 -9.88
C ALA A 51 9.16 16.24 -9.10
N PRO A 52 7.82 16.07 -9.13
CA PRO A 52 7.18 14.95 -8.46
C PRO A 52 7.80 13.64 -8.93
N ALA A 53 8.22 12.79 -7.98
CA ALA A 53 8.69 11.45 -8.33
C ALA A 53 7.62 10.69 -9.13
N PRO A 54 7.98 9.90 -10.15
CA PRO A 54 7.01 9.18 -11.00
C PRO A 54 6.18 8.19 -10.17
N ARG A 55 4.92 8.55 -9.89
CA ARG A 55 3.98 7.69 -9.13
C ARG A 55 3.62 6.48 -9.98
N ALA A 56 3.62 5.29 -9.38
CA ALA A 56 3.06 4.13 -10.05
C ALA A 56 1.61 4.44 -10.43
N ARG A 57 1.32 4.37 -11.73
CA ARG A 57 0.05 4.87 -12.25
C ARG A 57 -1.02 3.80 -12.13
N HIS A 58 -0.68 2.53 -12.20
CA HIS A 58 -1.65 1.45 -12.17
C HIS A 58 -1.26 0.38 -11.15
N VAL A 59 -2.22 -0.02 -10.33
CA VAL A 59 -2.05 -1.08 -9.34
C VAL A 59 -2.92 -2.26 -9.73
N PHE A 60 -2.30 -3.42 -9.92
CA PHE A 60 -2.96 -4.69 -10.19
C PHE A 60 -2.80 -5.59 -8.97
N VAL A 61 -3.86 -6.28 -8.57
CA VAL A 61 -3.85 -7.27 -7.49
C VAL A 61 -4.53 -8.53 -8.01
N ILE A 62 -3.80 -9.65 -7.98
CA ILE A 62 -4.34 -10.99 -8.19
C ILE A 62 -4.34 -11.69 -6.83
N VAL A 63 -5.50 -12.24 -6.43
CA VAL A 63 -5.63 -13.07 -5.23
C VAL A 63 -5.91 -14.50 -5.65
N MET A 64 -4.97 -15.39 -5.31
CA MET A 64 -5.02 -16.83 -5.47
C MET A 64 -5.49 -17.48 -4.15
N GLU A 65 -5.69 -18.79 -4.13
CA GLU A 65 -6.29 -19.48 -3.00
C GLU A 65 -5.38 -20.53 -2.34
N ASN A 66 -5.43 -20.59 -1.01
CA ASN A 66 -5.17 -21.80 -0.23
C ASN A 66 -3.84 -22.55 -0.46
N ARG A 67 -2.69 -21.84 -0.44
CA ARG A 67 -1.36 -22.46 -0.60
C ARG A 67 -0.29 -21.88 0.31
N ALA A 68 0.50 -22.77 0.91
CA ALA A 68 1.73 -22.37 1.58
C ALA A 68 2.81 -21.98 0.54
N PRO A 69 3.81 -21.14 0.89
CA PRO A 69 4.86 -20.72 -0.03
C PRO A 69 5.58 -21.84 -0.77
N ALA A 70 5.90 -22.93 -0.08
CA ALA A 70 6.58 -24.06 -0.69
C ALA A 70 5.74 -24.73 -1.80
N GLU A 71 4.43 -24.86 -1.57
CA GLU A 71 3.49 -25.50 -2.52
C GLU A 71 3.25 -24.61 -3.73
N ALA A 72 2.98 -23.31 -3.51
CA ALA A 72 2.77 -22.37 -4.61
C ALA A 72 3.98 -22.27 -5.54
N LEU A 73 5.21 -22.35 -4.98
CA LEU A 73 6.46 -22.30 -5.73
C LEU A 73 6.82 -23.62 -6.44
N GLU A 74 6.01 -24.68 -6.35
CA GLU A 74 6.12 -25.84 -7.22
C GLU A 74 5.72 -25.50 -8.67
N GLY A 75 4.85 -24.50 -8.85
CA GLY A 75 4.51 -23.90 -10.14
C GLY A 75 5.73 -23.24 -10.77
N ARG A 76 6.10 -23.65 -11.99
CA ARG A 76 7.33 -23.16 -12.64
C ARG A 76 7.25 -21.69 -12.98
N TYR A 77 6.08 -21.22 -13.42
CA TYR A 77 5.85 -19.82 -13.76
C TYR A 77 5.82 -18.95 -12.50
N ILE A 78 5.09 -19.34 -11.46
CA ILE A 78 5.05 -18.64 -10.17
C ILE A 78 6.46 -18.52 -9.59
N ALA A 79 7.21 -19.62 -9.57
CA ALA A 79 8.59 -19.62 -9.10
C ALA A 79 9.51 -18.75 -9.99
N SER A 80 9.20 -18.60 -11.27
CA SER A 80 9.96 -17.71 -12.17
C SER A 80 9.76 -16.24 -11.79
N LEU A 81 8.53 -15.83 -11.49
CA LEU A 81 8.23 -14.46 -11.04
C LEU A 81 8.96 -14.14 -9.73
N ALA A 82 8.96 -15.07 -8.78
CA ALA A 82 9.68 -14.91 -7.51
C ALA A 82 11.21 -14.84 -7.67
N ARG A 83 11.77 -15.41 -8.75
CA ARG A 83 13.20 -15.32 -9.08
C ARG A 83 13.56 -14.06 -9.85
N GLU A 84 12.64 -13.51 -10.62
CA GLU A 84 12.87 -12.33 -11.47
C GLU A 84 12.62 -11.02 -10.72
N TYR A 85 11.57 -10.98 -9.89
CA TYR A 85 11.11 -9.77 -9.22
C TYR A 85 11.23 -9.85 -7.69
N ALA A 86 10.32 -9.20 -6.97
CA ALA A 86 10.34 -9.12 -5.51
C ALA A 86 9.40 -10.14 -4.86
N ILE A 87 9.81 -10.71 -3.72
CA ILE A 87 9.01 -11.64 -2.92
C ILE A 87 9.11 -11.34 -1.43
N ALA A 88 7.96 -11.36 -0.72
CA ALA A 88 7.95 -11.37 0.74
C ALA A 88 8.06 -12.81 1.25
N THR A 89 9.10 -13.11 2.03
CA THR A 89 9.31 -14.44 2.62
C THR A 89 8.67 -14.58 4.01
N SER A 90 8.08 -13.50 4.54
CA SER A 90 7.43 -13.44 5.86
C SER A 90 6.08 -12.73 5.76
N TYR A 91 5.21 -13.22 4.86
CA TYR A 91 3.88 -12.65 4.61
C TYR A 91 2.77 -13.59 5.07
N PHE A 92 1.77 -13.05 5.75
CA PHE A 92 0.73 -13.81 6.45
C PHE A 92 -0.67 -13.36 6.09
N ALA A 93 -1.57 -14.32 5.91
CA ALA A 93 -3.00 -14.08 5.87
C ALA A 93 -3.56 -13.76 7.28
N ILE A 94 -4.71 -13.10 7.34
CA ILE A 94 -5.29 -12.55 8.57
C ILE A 94 -6.14 -13.57 9.31
N SER A 95 -6.87 -14.40 8.59
CA SER A 95 -7.81 -15.33 9.17
C SER A 95 -7.90 -16.61 8.36
N ARG A 96 -8.79 -17.49 8.84
CA ARG A 96 -9.41 -18.55 8.06
C ARG A 96 -10.88 -18.64 8.45
N PRO A 97 -11.82 -18.80 7.52
CA PRO A 97 -11.67 -19.15 6.09
C PRO A 97 -11.35 -17.94 5.18
N SER A 98 -11.44 -18.13 3.86
CA SER A 98 -11.14 -17.16 2.79
C SER A 98 -11.78 -15.78 2.96
N LEU A 99 -13.11 -15.68 3.10
CA LEU A 99 -13.82 -14.40 3.02
C LEU A 99 -13.26 -13.29 3.92
N PRO A 100 -13.00 -13.52 5.22
CA PRO A 100 -12.32 -12.55 6.08
C PRO A 100 -11.02 -11.96 5.50
N ASN A 101 -10.23 -12.73 4.74
CA ASN A 101 -9.00 -12.25 4.11
C ASN A 101 -9.28 -11.31 2.95
N TYR A 102 -10.28 -11.60 2.11
CA TYR A 102 -10.73 -10.68 1.06
C TYR A 102 -11.26 -9.35 1.63
N LEU A 103 -11.99 -9.41 2.75
CA LEU A 103 -12.44 -8.20 3.46
C LEU A 103 -11.27 -7.45 4.08
N ALA A 104 -10.27 -8.14 4.64
CA ALA A 104 -9.05 -7.52 5.15
C ALA A 104 -8.27 -6.79 4.03
N LEU A 105 -8.14 -7.41 2.86
CA LEU A 105 -7.48 -6.86 1.67
C LEU A 105 -8.18 -5.65 1.07
N THR A 106 -9.48 -5.44 1.36
CA THR A 106 -10.28 -4.40 0.69
C THR A 106 -10.96 -3.41 1.63
N ALA A 107 -11.07 -3.67 2.93
CA ALA A 107 -11.59 -2.73 3.92
C ALA A 107 -10.64 -2.49 5.10
N GLY A 108 -9.59 -3.29 5.23
CA GLY A 108 -8.73 -3.24 6.42
C GLY A 108 -9.45 -3.75 7.67
N ASP A 109 -10.52 -4.53 7.51
CA ASP A 109 -11.30 -5.09 8.62
C ASP A 109 -11.95 -6.40 8.18
N THR A 110 -12.02 -7.38 9.07
CA THR A 110 -12.80 -8.61 8.86
C THR A 110 -14.25 -8.47 9.29
N PHE A 111 -14.61 -7.36 9.94
CA PHE A 111 -15.91 -7.07 10.54
C PHE A 111 -16.33 -8.12 11.59
N GLY A 112 -15.36 -8.88 12.12
CA GLY A 112 -15.62 -10.00 13.03
C GLY A 112 -16.23 -11.23 12.35
N ILE A 113 -16.33 -11.26 11.01
CA ILE A 113 -16.79 -12.41 10.23
C ILE A 113 -15.76 -13.53 10.33
N ARG A 114 -16.24 -14.78 10.46
CA ARG A 114 -15.44 -15.99 10.70
C ARG A 114 -15.87 -17.18 9.84
N ASP A 115 -16.68 -16.93 8.83
CA ASP A 115 -17.19 -17.92 7.90
C ASP A 115 -17.16 -17.37 6.47
N ASP A 116 -17.51 -18.21 5.50
CA ASP A 116 -17.60 -17.88 4.08
C ASP A 116 -19.04 -17.55 3.63
N ALA A 117 -19.98 -17.40 4.57
CA ALA A 117 -21.35 -17.06 4.22
C ALA A 117 -21.43 -15.61 3.70
N TYR A 118 -22.53 -15.30 3.00
CA TYR A 118 -22.75 -13.93 2.58
C TYR A 118 -23.19 -13.06 3.76
N HIS A 119 -22.55 -11.89 3.91
CA HIS A 119 -22.86 -10.88 4.92
C HIS A 119 -22.98 -9.52 4.25
N ALA A 120 -24.17 -8.93 4.24
CA ALA A 120 -24.32 -7.56 3.74
C ALA A 120 -23.67 -6.58 4.73
N LEU A 121 -22.70 -5.81 4.24
CA LEU A 121 -21.98 -4.79 5.01
C LEU A 121 -22.49 -3.39 4.67
N ALA A 122 -22.19 -2.43 5.53
CA ALA A 122 -22.36 -1.02 5.19
C ALA A 122 -21.53 -0.66 3.94
N LYS A 123 -21.98 0.35 3.19
CA LYS A 123 -21.22 0.86 2.03
C LYS A 123 -19.85 1.36 2.51
N GLY A 124 -18.79 0.89 1.86
CA GLY A 124 -17.42 1.17 2.27
C GLY A 124 -16.41 0.41 1.43
N GLY A 125 -15.24 0.16 2.02
CA GLY A 125 -14.13 -0.53 1.37
C GLY A 125 -13.42 0.31 0.29
N LEU A 126 -12.37 -0.28 -0.25
CA LEU A 126 -11.44 0.33 -1.20
C LEU A 126 -12.17 0.80 -2.45
N GLY A 127 -13.11 0.01 -3.00
CA GLY A 127 -13.88 0.41 -4.17
C GLY A 127 -14.67 1.72 -3.94
N THR A 128 -15.37 1.84 -2.81
CA THR A 128 -16.08 3.09 -2.45
C THR A 128 -15.10 4.26 -2.28
N GLN A 129 -13.96 4.02 -1.64
CA GLN A 129 -12.92 5.03 -1.44
C GLN A 129 -12.35 5.53 -2.78
N LEU A 130 -12.03 4.62 -3.71
CA LEU A 130 -11.48 4.98 -5.01
C LEU A 130 -12.49 5.76 -5.85
N THR A 131 -13.76 5.34 -5.86
CA THR A 131 -14.83 6.10 -6.51
C THR A 131 -14.95 7.51 -5.94
N ALA A 132 -14.91 7.67 -4.60
CA ALA A 132 -14.97 8.98 -3.95
C ALA A 132 -13.77 9.88 -4.28
N ALA A 133 -12.59 9.27 -4.52
CA ALA A 133 -11.38 9.98 -4.95
C ALA A 133 -11.33 10.25 -6.47
N GLY A 134 -12.35 9.85 -7.23
CA GLY A 134 -12.36 9.99 -8.69
C GLY A 134 -11.37 9.07 -9.42
N LEU A 135 -10.91 8.00 -8.77
CA LEU A 135 -10.00 7.01 -9.35
C LEU A 135 -10.81 5.88 -9.99
N THR A 136 -10.50 5.58 -11.25
CA THR A 136 -11.13 4.45 -11.95
C THR A 136 -10.65 3.13 -11.37
N TRP A 137 -11.57 2.19 -11.18
CA TRP A 137 -11.24 0.86 -10.69
C TRP A 137 -12.15 -0.19 -11.32
N ARG A 138 -11.64 -1.42 -11.43
CA ARG A 138 -12.41 -2.60 -11.85
C ARG A 138 -12.00 -3.80 -11.01
N ALA A 139 -12.96 -4.69 -10.78
CA ALA A 139 -12.73 -6.00 -10.20
C ALA A 139 -13.18 -7.06 -11.21
N TYR A 140 -12.23 -7.85 -11.70
CA TYR A 140 -12.43 -8.86 -12.72
C TYR A 140 -12.55 -10.23 -12.07
N MET A 141 -13.67 -10.89 -12.34
CA MET A 141 -14.03 -12.16 -11.72
C MET A 141 -14.12 -13.24 -12.80
N GLU A 142 -13.27 -14.25 -12.73
CA GLU A 142 -13.40 -15.41 -13.63
C GLU A 142 -14.65 -16.24 -13.27
N GLY A 143 -15.25 -16.89 -14.27
CA GLY A 143 -16.49 -17.65 -14.10
C GLY A 143 -17.76 -16.81 -13.91
N MET A 144 -17.65 -15.50 -13.63
CA MET A 144 -18.81 -14.64 -13.43
C MET A 144 -19.55 -14.40 -14.75
N THR A 145 -20.81 -14.82 -14.82
CA THR A 145 -21.63 -14.75 -16.05
C THR A 145 -23.02 -14.13 -15.86
N LYS A 146 -23.52 -14.06 -14.61
CA LYS A 146 -24.84 -13.54 -14.25
C LYS A 146 -24.76 -12.58 -13.05
N GLY A 147 -23.74 -11.72 -13.05
CA GLY A 147 -23.47 -10.81 -11.93
C GLY A 147 -23.01 -11.53 -10.66
N CYS A 148 -22.88 -10.79 -9.57
CA CYS A 148 -22.24 -11.30 -8.35
C CYS A 148 -23.02 -12.45 -7.68
N PHE A 149 -24.35 -12.41 -7.67
CA PHE A 149 -25.15 -13.32 -6.83
C PHE A 149 -25.67 -14.56 -7.56
N ASP A 150 -25.88 -14.47 -8.87
CA ASP A 150 -26.51 -15.53 -9.67
C ASP A 150 -25.52 -16.26 -10.60
N SER A 151 -24.24 -15.92 -10.54
CA SER A 151 -23.19 -16.61 -11.30
C SER A 151 -22.95 -18.01 -10.72
N PRO A 152 -22.95 -19.06 -11.56
CA PRO A 152 -22.72 -20.42 -11.09
C PRO A 152 -21.24 -20.68 -10.82
N TYR A 153 -20.97 -21.80 -10.15
CA TYR A 153 -19.66 -22.43 -10.13
C TYR A 153 -19.06 -22.51 -11.56
N PRO A 154 -17.76 -22.25 -11.77
CA PRO A 154 -16.70 -22.14 -10.75
C PRO A 154 -16.52 -20.75 -10.12
N TYR A 155 -17.40 -19.77 -10.40
CA TYR A 155 -17.37 -18.51 -9.67
C TYR A 155 -17.81 -18.71 -8.21
N ALA A 156 -17.08 -18.08 -7.28
CA ALA A 156 -17.41 -18.07 -5.86
C ALA A 156 -17.59 -16.64 -5.35
N LEU A 157 -18.80 -16.31 -4.89
CA LEU A 157 -19.12 -14.99 -4.35
C LEU A 157 -18.20 -14.59 -3.18
N LYS A 158 -17.77 -15.56 -2.35
CA LYS A 158 -16.87 -15.33 -1.22
C LYS A 158 -15.51 -14.72 -1.61
N HIS A 159 -15.06 -14.92 -2.85
CA HIS A 159 -13.81 -14.34 -3.37
C HIS A 159 -14.02 -12.96 -4.02
N ASN A 160 -15.26 -12.44 -4.00
CA ASN A 160 -15.63 -11.10 -4.49
C ASN A 160 -16.06 -10.18 -3.33
N PRO A 161 -15.12 -9.54 -2.63
CA PRO A 161 -15.44 -8.72 -1.47
C PRO A 161 -16.28 -7.48 -1.83
N PHE A 162 -16.20 -7.00 -3.07
CA PHE A 162 -16.89 -5.78 -3.49
C PHE A 162 -18.42 -5.92 -3.48
N ALA A 163 -18.95 -7.14 -3.58
CA ALA A 163 -20.38 -7.42 -3.48
C ALA A 163 -20.94 -7.34 -2.06
N TYR A 164 -20.07 -7.36 -1.04
CA TYR A 164 -20.48 -7.32 0.37
C TYR A 164 -20.77 -5.88 0.81
N TYR A 165 -20.05 -4.89 0.27
CA TYR A 165 -20.21 -3.48 0.66
C TYR A 165 -21.46 -2.84 0.07
N GLY A 166 -22.42 -2.49 0.94
CA GLY A 166 -23.71 -1.94 0.54
C GLY A 166 -24.72 -2.98 0.06
N GLY A 167 -24.36 -4.27 0.11
CA GLY A 167 -25.25 -5.39 -0.13
C GLY A 167 -25.70 -5.58 -1.58
N GLY A 168 -24.88 -5.18 -2.56
CA GLY A 168 -25.21 -5.23 -3.97
C GLY A 168 -23.97 -5.42 -4.85
N CYS A 169 -24.17 -5.74 -6.13
CA CYS A 169 -23.10 -5.93 -7.09
C CYS A 169 -22.74 -4.58 -7.74
N PRO A 170 -21.58 -3.96 -7.47
CA PRO A 170 -21.20 -2.70 -8.10
C PRO A 170 -20.93 -2.89 -9.60
N ASP A 171 -21.27 -1.89 -10.42
CA ASP A 171 -21.01 -1.91 -11.88
C ASP A 171 -19.53 -2.08 -12.24
N ASN A 172 -18.63 -1.76 -11.31
CA ASN A 172 -17.19 -1.94 -11.44
C ASN A 172 -16.74 -3.42 -11.38
N VAL A 173 -17.58 -4.32 -10.84
CA VAL A 173 -17.33 -5.76 -10.82
C VAL A 173 -17.80 -6.36 -12.15
N VAL A 174 -16.87 -6.95 -12.90
CA VAL A 174 -17.10 -7.42 -14.27
C VAL A 174 -16.50 -8.80 -14.51
N PRO A 175 -16.97 -9.55 -15.53
CA PRO A 175 -16.36 -10.82 -15.91
C PRO A 175 -14.90 -10.64 -16.32
N LEU A 176 -14.04 -11.63 -16.06
CA LEU A 176 -12.63 -11.61 -16.47
C LEU A 176 -12.45 -11.36 -17.98
N SER A 177 -13.40 -11.79 -18.82
CA SER A 177 -13.37 -11.56 -20.27
C SER A 177 -13.32 -10.08 -20.68
N ALA A 178 -13.63 -9.14 -19.78
CA ALA A 178 -13.50 -7.71 -20.02
C ALA A 178 -12.05 -7.20 -19.90
N LEU A 179 -11.16 -7.94 -19.22
CA LEU A 179 -9.80 -7.49 -18.89
C LEU A 179 -9.00 -7.10 -20.15
N ALA A 180 -8.98 -7.94 -21.17
CA ALA A 180 -8.21 -7.70 -22.39
C ALA A 180 -8.58 -6.39 -23.10
N ALA A 181 -9.88 -6.08 -23.15
CA ALA A 181 -10.36 -4.84 -23.77
C ALA A 181 -9.92 -3.61 -22.97
N ASP A 182 -10.00 -3.67 -21.63
CA ASP A 182 -9.60 -2.59 -20.74
C ASP A 182 -8.06 -2.42 -20.70
N LEU A 183 -7.28 -3.49 -20.83
CA LEU A 183 -5.81 -3.44 -20.96
C LEU A 183 -5.35 -2.84 -22.29
N ALA A 184 -6.10 -3.09 -23.37
CA ALA A 184 -5.84 -2.50 -24.69
C ALA A 184 -6.30 -1.03 -24.79
N GLY A 185 -7.29 -0.64 -23.99
CA GLY A 185 -7.89 0.68 -23.98
C GLY A 185 -7.47 1.54 -22.78
N ALA A 186 -8.48 2.01 -22.03
CA ALA A 186 -8.30 2.85 -20.86
C ALA A 186 -8.26 2.00 -19.59
N THR A 187 -7.09 1.45 -19.28
CA THR A 187 -6.92 0.59 -18.10
C THR A 187 -7.24 1.36 -16.81
N PRO A 188 -8.04 0.79 -15.90
CA PRO A 188 -8.33 1.41 -14.61
C PRO A 188 -7.08 1.69 -13.77
N ARG A 189 -7.13 2.70 -12.90
CA ARG A 189 -6.05 3.01 -11.94
C ARG A 189 -5.82 1.87 -10.95
N PHE A 190 -6.89 1.18 -10.55
CA PHE A 190 -6.84 -0.02 -9.72
C PHE A 190 -7.55 -1.19 -10.40
N VAL A 191 -6.87 -2.33 -10.47
CA VAL A 191 -7.36 -3.55 -11.08
C VAL A 191 -7.26 -4.67 -10.06
N TRP A 192 -8.41 -5.21 -9.66
CA TRP A 192 -8.49 -6.42 -8.86
C TRP A 192 -8.84 -7.59 -9.76
N ILE A 193 -8.21 -8.75 -9.58
CA ILE A 193 -8.46 -9.95 -10.37
C ILE A 193 -8.58 -11.14 -9.44
N THR A 194 -9.65 -11.91 -9.59
CA THR A 194 -9.90 -13.15 -8.87
C THR A 194 -10.18 -14.26 -9.90
N PRO A 195 -9.33 -15.30 -9.97
CA PRO A 195 -9.60 -16.49 -10.76
C PRO A 195 -10.80 -17.28 -10.20
N ASP A 196 -11.26 -18.27 -10.95
CA ASP A 196 -12.32 -19.16 -10.49
C ASP A 196 -11.76 -20.25 -9.55
N MET A 197 -12.64 -21.01 -8.91
CA MET A 197 -12.28 -22.04 -7.91
C MET A 197 -11.28 -23.10 -8.41
N CYS A 198 -11.08 -23.25 -9.72
CA CYS A 198 -10.04 -24.13 -10.26
C CYS A 198 -8.75 -23.36 -10.43
N HIS A 199 -8.79 -22.23 -11.14
CA HIS A 199 -7.61 -21.48 -11.50
C HIS A 199 -6.99 -20.69 -10.35
N ASP A 200 -7.71 -20.45 -9.26
CA ASP A 200 -7.16 -19.84 -8.04
C ASP A 200 -6.30 -20.83 -7.24
N GLY A 201 -6.41 -22.14 -7.53
CA GLY A 201 -5.66 -23.21 -6.88
C GLY A 201 -6.38 -23.91 -5.72
N HIS A 202 -7.67 -23.58 -5.48
CA HIS A 202 -8.48 -24.17 -4.42
C HIS A 202 -8.92 -25.61 -4.75
N ASP A 203 -9.62 -25.82 -5.87
CA ASP A 203 -10.18 -27.13 -6.24
C ASP A 203 -9.29 -27.93 -7.22
N CYS A 204 -8.37 -27.25 -7.90
CA CYS A 204 -7.49 -27.84 -8.91
C CYS A 204 -6.01 -27.87 -8.47
N ALA A 205 -5.14 -28.43 -9.31
CA ALA A 205 -3.74 -28.57 -8.99
C ALA A 205 -3.00 -27.23 -9.10
N VAL A 206 -1.86 -27.10 -8.41
CA VAL A 206 -0.96 -25.94 -8.56
C VAL A 206 -0.56 -25.72 -10.01
N ALA A 207 -0.47 -26.79 -10.82
CA ALA A 207 -0.17 -26.68 -12.24
C ALA A 207 -1.24 -25.92 -13.05
N ASP A 208 -2.52 -26.02 -12.66
CA ASP A 208 -3.62 -25.31 -13.33
C ASP A 208 -3.56 -23.81 -13.01
N ALA A 209 -3.34 -23.47 -11.74
CA ALA A 209 -3.11 -22.10 -11.29
C ALA A 209 -1.83 -21.47 -11.91
N ASP A 210 -0.74 -22.24 -11.98
CA ASP A 210 0.52 -21.83 -12.61
C ASP A 210 0.33 -21.54 -14.11
N ALA A 211 -0.38 -22.45 -14.81
CA ALA A 211 -0.71 -22.28 -16.22
C ALA A 211 -1.62 -21.08 -16.45
N TRP A 212 -2.59 -20.82 -15.56
CA TRP A 212 -3.45 -19.65 -15.63
C TRP A 212 -2.67 -18.35 -15.45
N LEU A 213 -1.83 -18.26 -14.42
CA LEU A 213 -0.96 -17.10 -14.20
C LEU A 213 -0.02 -16.87 -15.38
N SER A 214 0.49 -17.94 -16.01
CA SER A 214 1.35 -17.83 -17.20
C SER A 214 0.66 -17.22 -18.43
N ARG A 215 -0.66 -17.08 -18.42
CA ARG A 215 -1.43 -16.39 -19.47
C ARG A 215 -1.80 -14.97 -19.07
N VAL A 216 -2.35 -14.81 -17.86
CA VAL A 216 -2.89 -13.53 -17.39
C VAL A 216 -1.79 -12.53 -17.05
N VAL A 217 -0.70 -12.96 -16.40
CA VAL A 217 0.39 -12.05 -16.02
C VAL A 217 1.06 -11.44 -17.26
N PRO A 218 1.40 -12.21 -18.32
CA PRO A 218 1.93 -11.60 -19.55
C PRO A 218 0.96 -10.65 -20.26
N GLU A 219 -0.35 -10.87 -20.17
CA GLU A 219 -1.34 -9.93 -20.71
C GLU A 219 -1.26 -8.56 -20.00
N ILE A 220 -1.16 -8.58 -18.67
CA ILE A 220 -0.97 -7.38 -17.85
C ILE A 220 0.37 -6.71 -18.18
N THR A 221 1.48 -7.45 -18.17
CA THR A 221 2.81 -6.85 -18.39
C THR A 221 3.05 -6.38 -19.82
N ALA A 222 2.28 -6.90 -20.79
CA ALA A 222 2.25 -6.39 -22.16
C ALA A 222 1.40 -5.12 -22.33
N SER A 223 0.62 -4.71 -21.33
CA SER A 223 -0.23 -3.52 -21.42
C SER A 223 0.58 -2.21 -21.35
N ARG A 224 0.00 -1.12 -21.88
CA ARG A 224 0.57 0.22 -21.70
C ARG A 224 0.56 0.63 -20.23
N ALA A 225 -0.49 0.28 -19.50
CA ALA A 225 -0.67 0.63 -18.09
C ALA A 225 0.43 0.04 -17.19
N TRP A 226 0.89 -1.19 -17.48
CA TRP A 226 2.02 -1.77 -16.76
C TRP A 226 3.35 -1.10 -17.13
N ARG A 227 3.58 -0.83 -18.42
CA ARG A 227 4.81 -0.14 -18.87
C ARG A 227 4.93 1.31 -18.39
N ASP A 228 3.80 1.97 -18.13
CA ASP A 228 3.73 3.33 -17.59
C ASP A 228 3.75 3.31 -16.04
N ASP A 229 4.78 2.66 -15.50
CA ASP A 229 5.02 2.46 -14.06
C ASP A 229 3.87 1.75 -13.33
N GLY A 230 3.39 0.62 -13.86
CA GLY A 230 2.43 -0.23 -13.16
C GLY A 230 3.09 -1.19 -12.18
N VAL A 231 2.33 -1.61 -11.16
CA VAL A 231 2.75 -2.65 -10.19
C VAL A 231 1.69 -3.72 -10.09
N LEU A 232 2.11 -4.98 -10.13
CA LEU A 232 1.26 -6.15 -9.93
C LEU A 232 1.66 -6.85 -8.64
N PHE A 233 0.68 -7.05 -7.77
CA PHE A 233 0.78 -7.88 -6.58
C PHE A 233 0.06 -9.21 -6.84
N ILE A 234 0.72 -10.32 -6.53
CA ILE A 234 0.13 -11.66 -6.56
C ILE A 234 0.26 -12.23 -5.15
N THR A 235 -0.87 -12.51 -4.51
CA THR A 235 -0.93 -13.03 -3.14
C THR A 235 -1.91 -14.20 -3.07
N TRP A 236 -1.86 -14.95 -1.97
CA TRP A 236 -2.88 -15.95 -1.64
C TRP A 236 -3.68 -15.48 -0.44
N ASP A 237 -4.94 -15.90 -0.33
CA ASP A 237 -5.88 -15.50 0.71
C ASP A 237 -5.61 -16.17 2.06
N GLU A 238 -5.23 -17.45 2.08
CA GLU A 238 -4.97 -18.25 3.27
C GLU A 238 -4.11 -19.48 2.98
N SER A 239 -3.68 -20.20 4.03
CA SER A 239 -2.94 -21.46 3.89
C SER A 239 -3.06 -22.40 5.11
N ASP A 240 -1.95 -23.08 5.45
CA ASP A 240 -1.84 -24.07 6.52
C ASP A 240 -2.02 -23.48 7.94
N ALA A 241 -1.68 -24.25 8.97
CA ALA A 241 -1.79 -23.81 10.37
C ALA A 241 -1.02 -22.52 10.70
N ARG A 242 0.06 -22.20 9.96
CA ARG A 242 0.84 -20.96 10.13
C ARG A 242 0.24 -19.78 9.38
N ASN A 243 -0.66 -20.03 8.43
CA ASN A 243 -1.30 -19.04 7.57
C ASN A 243 -0.31 -18.12 6.86
N GLN A 244 0.89 -18.63 6.59
CA GLN A 244 1.89 -17.94 5.80
C GLN A 244 1.56 -18.16 4.33
N VAL A 245 1.50 -17.09 3.56
CA VAL A 245 1.09 -17.13 2.15
C VAL A 245 2.14 -16.42 1.29
N PRO A 246 2.30 -16.78 0.00
CA PRO A 246 3.20 -16.04 -0.87
C PRO A 246 2.68 -14.63 -1.12
N LEU A 247 3.61 -13.69 -1.27
CA LEU A 247 3.35 -12.39 -1.88
C LEU A 247 4.50 -12.07 -2.85
N ILE A 248 4.17 -11.97 -4.13
CA ILE A 248 5.09 -11.61 -5.20
C ILE A 248 4.72 -10.21 -5.72
N VAL A 249 5.72 -9.37 -5.92
CA VAL A 249 5.58 -8.02 -6.48
C VAL A 249 6.29 -7.97 -7.81
N VAL A 250 5.55 -7.63 -8.88
CA VAL A 250 6.02 -7.59 -10.27
C VAL A 250 5.89 -6.15 -10.78
N ALA A 251 6.99 -5.53 -11.19
CA ALA A 251 6.98 -4.20 -11.78
C ALA A 251 8.15 -4.01 -12.77
N PRO A 252 8.06 -3.10 -13.75
CA PRO A 252 9.03 -3.00 -14.85
C PRO A 252 10.46 -2.71 -14.40
N THR A 253 10.63 -1.95 -13.32
CA THR A 253 11.93 -1.47 -12.83
C THR A 253 12.44 -2.26 -11.63
N LEU A 254 11.67 -3.23 -11.13
CA LEU A 254 12.08 -4.05 -10.00
C LEU A 254 13.10 -5.10 -10.46
N VAL A 255 14.26 -5.06 -9.81
CA VAL A 255 15.22 -6.16 -9.86
C VAL A 255 14.91 -7.14 -8.75
N ARG A 256 15.37 -8.39 -8.91
CA ARG A 256 15.21 -9.45 -7.92
C ARG A 256 15.55 -8.98 -6.50
N HIS A 257 14.57 -9.06 -5.60
CA HIS A 257 14.74 -8.73 -4.19
C HIS A 257 13.85 -9.61 -3.31
N SER A 258 14.22 -9.79 -2.04
CA SER A 258 13.39 -10.50 -1.08
C SER A 258 13.38 -9.78 0.25
N SER A 259 12.22 -9.71 0.89
CA SER A 259 12.07 -9.16 2.23
C SER A 259 11.64 -10.23 3.22
N ASP A 260 12.31 -10.28 4.36
CA ASP A 260 11.95 -11.11 5.52
C ASP A 260 11.16 -10.33 6.58
N ARG A 261 10.84 -9.05 6.32
CA ARG A 261 9.99 -8.26 7.20
C ARG A 261 8.61 -8.89 7.27
N ARG A 262 8.04 -8.87 8.47
CA ARG A 262 6.72 -9.44 8.72
C ARG A 262 5.64 -8.52 8.13
N TYR A 263 4.89 -9.07 7.18
CA TYR A 263 3.81 -8.38 6.49
C TYR A 263 2.53 -9.22 6.48
N ASP A 264 1.41 -8.58 6.20
CA ASP A 264 0.11 -9.24 6.08
C ASP A 264 -0.81 -8.55 5.05
N HIS A 265 -2.06 -9.01 4.94
CA HIS A 265 -3.06 -8.39 4.05
C HIS A 265 -3.32 -6.91 4.34
N TYR A 266 -3.21 -6.47 5.58
CA TYR A 266 -3.31 -5.06 5.91
C TYR A 266 -2.10 -4.29 5.39
N SER A 267 -0.89 -4.87 5.43
CA SER A 267 0.30 -4.27 4.81
C SER A 267 0.16 -4.12 3.29
N LEU A 268 -0.42 -5.10 2.61
CA LEU A 268 -0.70 -5.00 1.18
C LEU A 268 -1.73 -3.90 0.89
N LEU A 269 -2.85 -3.86 1.62
CA LEU A 269 -3.85 -2.80 1.47
C LEU A 269 -3.25 -1.42 1.75
N ALA A 270 -2.46 -1.26 2.82
CA ALA A 270 -1.74 -0.02 3.11
C ALA A 270 -0.88 0.44 1.92
N THR A 271 -0.16 -0.49 1.30
CA THR A 271 0.69 -0.22 0.13
C THR A 271 -0.12 0.23 -1.07
N VAL A 272 -1.21 -0.48 -1.38
CA VAL A 272 -2.13 -0.12 -2.48
C VAL A 272 -2.67 1.29 -2.29
N GLN A 273 -3.10 1.62 -1.08
CA GLN A 273 -3.67 2.93 -0.76
C GLN A 273 -2.63 4.05 -0.83
N ASP A 274 -1.42 3.82 -0.34
CA ASP A 274 -0.31 4.77 -0.42
C ASP A 274 0.11 5.05 -1.87
N VAL A 275 0.17 4.01 -2.72
CA VAL A 275 0.49 4.15 -4.15
C VAL A 275 -0.61 4.94 -4.88
N LEU A 276 -1.87 4.65 -4.57
CA LEU A 276 -3.02 5.33 -5.19
C LEU A 276 -3.28 6.73 -4.61
N GLY A 277 -2.63 7.09 -3.50
CA GLY A 277 -2.74 8.38 -2.85
C GLY A 277 -4.08 8.59 -2.12
N VAL A 278 -4.63 7.52 -1.54
CA VAL A 278 -5.86 7.57 -0.74
C VAL A 278 -5.59 7.22 0.73
N PRO A 279 -6.36 7.75 1.71
CA PRO A 279 -6.11 7.48 3.13
C PRO A 279 -6.27 6.00 3.48
N ARG A 280 -5.41 5.45 4.34
CA ARG A 280 -5.49 4.03 4.72
C ARG A 280 -6.80 3.69 5.45
N LEU A 281 -7.36 2.51 5.21
CA LEU A 281 -8.61 2.04 5.79
C LEU A 281 -8.37 1.06 6.95
N GLY A 282 -9.21 1.10 7.98
CA GLY A 282 -9.23 0.10 9.06
C GLY A 282 -7.86 -0.15 9.69
N GLN A 283 -7.52 -1.42 9.91
CA GLN A 283 -6.24 -1.87 10.44
C GLN A 283 -5.04 -1.48 9.57
N ALA A 284 -5.23 -1.18 8.28
CA ALA A 284 -4.15 -0.73 7.40
C ALA A 284 -3.52 0.60 7.87
N THR A 285 -4.22 1.39 8.69
CA THR A 285 -3.66 2.63 9.29
C THR A 285 -2.53 2.35 10.29
N GLY A 286 -2.52 1.17 10.92
CA GLY A 286 -1.62 0.83 12.02
C GLY A 286 -0.42 -0.04 11.63
N VAL A 287 -0.35 -0.47 10.36
CA VAL A 287 0.68 -1.41 9.89
C VAL A 287 1.70 -0.73 8.97
N GLU A 288 2.87 -1.35 8.86
CA GLU A 288 3.86 -0.93 7.88
C GLU A 288 3.44 -1.40 6.47
N PRO A 289 3.53 -0.53 5.45
CA PRO A 289 3.38 -0.95 4.06
C PRO A 289 4.61 -1.74 3.60
N LEU A 290 4.50 -2.39 2.44
CA LEU A 290 5.51 -3.19 1.76
C LEU A 290 6.64 -2.33 1.15
N ALA A 291 7.03 -1.25 1.83
CA ALA A 291 7.83 -0.17 1.28
C ALA A 291 9.17 -0.63 0.68
N ASP A 292 9.78 -1.67 1.25
CA ASP A 292 11.03 -2.25 0.77
C ASP A 292 10.84 -3.07 -0.51
N LEU A 293 9.71 -3.77 -0.66
CA LEU A 293 9.35 -4.56 -1.85
C LEU A 293 8.87 -3.70 -3.03
N VAL A 294 8.45 -2.46 -2.77
CA VAL A 294 8.07 -1.48 -3.81
C VAL A 294 9.11 -0.37 -3.97
N THR A 295 10.31 -0.54 -3.41
CA THR A 295 11.39 0.45 -3.52
C THR A 295 11.70 0.74 -5.00
N GLY A 296 11.59 1.99 -5.42
CA GLY A 296 11.78 2.41 -6.82
C GLY A 296 10.48 2.69 -7.58
N LEU A 297 9.34 2.26 -7.04
CA LEU A 297 8.02 2.80 -7.39
C LEU A 297 7.81 4.05 -6.51
N ALA A 298 7.45 5.22 -7.06
CA ALA A 298 7.24 6.38 -6.19
C ALA A 298 5.99 6.19 -5.33
N VAL A 299 6.19 5.65 -4.13
CA VAL A 299 5.24 5.65 -3.04
C VAL A 299 5.20 7.07 -2.49
N ALA A 300 4.00 7.62 -2.25
CA ALA A 300 3.87 8.94 -1.65
C ALA A 300 4.64 8.99 -0.32
N GLY A 301 5.68 9.83 -0.27
CA GLY A 301 6.30 10.23 0.98
C GLY A 301 5.29 11.01 1.81
N ARG A 302 5.25 10.68 3.11
CA ARG A 302 4.37 11.24 4.14
C ARG A 302 4.32 12.77 4.12
#